data_AF-A0A352S8J4-F1
#
_entry.id   AF-A0A352S8J4-F1
#
_cell.length_a   1.000
_cell.length_b   1.000
_cell.length_c   1.000
_cell.angle_alpha   90.00
_cell.angle_beta   90.00
_cell.angle_gamma   90.00
#
_symmetry.space_group_name_H-M   'P 1'
#
loop_
_entity.id
_entity.type
_entity.pdbx_description
1 polymer ?
#
loop_
_entity_poly.entity_id
_entity_poly.type
_entity_poly.pdbx_seq_one_letter_code
_entity_poly.pdbx_strand_id
1 'polypeptide(L)' 'IVPVFGVPVPSKYLRGEDSLLSIVQMPKGVPVATFAIGEAGAANAALHAIATLATTDDALA' A
#
# COMPACT_ATOMS: atom_id res chain seq x y z
N ILE A 1 9.64 10.01 10.50
CA ILE A 1 8.48 9.77 9.60
C ILE A 1 8.30 8.26 9.50
N VAL A 2 7.07 7.75 9.43
CA VAL A 2 6.80 6.31 9.32
C VAL A 2 6.27 6.03 7.90
N PRO A 3 6.77 5.01 7.18
CA PRO A 3 6.22 4.62 5.89
C PRO A 3 4.74 4.25 5.99
N VAL A 4 3.93 4.69 5.02
CA VAL A 4 2.50 4.37 4.95
C VAL A 4 2.23 3.52 3.70
N PHE A 5 1.61 2.37 3.91
CA PHE A 5 1.26 1.39 2.87
C PHE A 5 -0.26 1.37 2.68
N GLY A 6 -0.74 1.93 1.58
CA GLY A 6 -2.16 2.08 1.27
C GLY A 6 -2.69 0.93 0.41
N VAL A 7 -3.78 0.28 0.86
CA VAL A 7 -4.47 -0.77 0.11
C VAL A 7 -5.88 -0.30 -0.23
N PRO A 8 -6.18 -0.03 -1.51
CA PRO A 8 -7.51 0.35 -1.93
C PRO A 8 -8.50 -0.81 -1.77
N VAL A 9 -9.61 -0.56 -1.08
CA VAL A 9 -10.68 -1.56 -0.92
C VAL A 9 -11.63 -1.47 -2.12
N PRO A 10 -12.07 -2.59 -2.74
CA PRO A 10 -13.03 -2.54 -3.84
C PRO A 10 -14.35 -1.93 -3.39
N SER A 11 -14.77 -0.86 -4.07
CA SER A 11 -16.08 -0.24 -3.89
C SER A 11 -17.17 -0.94 -4.71
N LYS A 12 -18.43 -0.82 -4.27
CA LYS A 12 -19.57 -1.53 -4.87
C LYS A 12 -19.82 -1.18 -6.33
N TYR A 13 -19.66 0.08 -6.71
CA TYR A 13 -20.06 0.59 -8.03
C TYR A 13 -18.87 0.86 -8.96
N LEU A 14 -17.75 1.34 -8.40
CA LEU A 14 -16.56 1.72 -9.16
C LEU A 14 -15.43 0.71 -9.03
N ARG A 15 -15.70 -0.46 -8.44
CA ARG A 15 -14.74 -1.58 -8.32
C ARG A 15 -13.41 -1.16 -7.67
N GLY A 16 -13.43 -0.13 -6.83
CA GLY A 16 -12.27 0.41 -6.12
C GLY A 16 -11.45 1.45 -6.87
N GLU A 17 -11.88 1.94 -8.04
CA GLU A 17 -11.21 3.04 -8.74
C GLU A 17 -11.23 4.34 -7.92
N ASP A 18 -12.35 4.63 -7.27
CA ASP A 18 -12.51 5.71 -6.29
C ASP A 18 -11.57 5.56 -5.09
N SER A 19 -11.48 4.34 -4.53
CA SER A 19 -10.54 4.04 -3.45
C SER A 19 -9.09 4.16 -3.93
N LEU A 20 -8.77 3.72 -5.14
CA LEU A 20 -7.42 3.83 -5.70
C LEU A 20 -7.00 5.28 -5.86
N LEU A 21 -7.83 6.09 -6.52
CA LEU A 21 -7.52 7.49 -6.81
C LEU A 21 -7.47 8.36 -5.55
N SER A 22 -8.29 8.05 -4.53
CA SER A 22 -8.22 8.77 -3.24
C SER A 22 -6.99 8.43 -2.40
N ILE A 23 -6.29 7.33 -2.69
CA ILE A 23 -5.09 6.90 -1.97
C ILE A 23 -3.82 7.25 -2.77
N VAL A 24 -3.78 6.99 -4.08
CA VAL A 24 -2.54 7.09 -4.87
C VAL A 24 -2.18 8.53 -5.25
N GLN A 25 -3.17 9.42 -5.37
CA GLN A 25 -2.99 10.79 -5.87
C GLN A 25 -2.54 11.78 -4.79
N MET A 26 -1.59 11.36 -3.94
CA MET A 26 -1.09 12.21 -2.86
C MET A 26 -0.28 13.39 -3.39
N PRO A 27 -0.45 14.60 -2.82
CA PRO A 27 0.35 15.76 -3.20
C PRO A 27 1.81 15.60 -2.77
N LYS A 28 2.68 16.39 -3.39
CA LYS A 28 4.11 16.45 -3.05
C LYS A 28 4.30 16.70 -1.55
N GLY A 29 5.13 15.86 -0.92
CA GLY A 29 5.54 16.00 0.48
C GLY A 29 4.89 15.02 1.45
N VAL A 30 3.82 14.32 1.05
CA VAL A 30 3.13 13.33 1.90
C VAL A 30 2.95 12.01 1.13
N PRO A 31 4.00 11.19 1.00
CA PRO A 31 3.95 9.98 0.17
C PRO A 31 3.15 8.86 0.83
N VAL A 32 2.43 8.09 -0.01
CA VAL A 32 1.79 6.83 0.35
C VAL A 32 2.17 5.79 -0.70
N ALA A 33 2.78 4.68 -0.30
CA ALA A 33 3.05 3.57 -1.19
C ALA A 33 1.73 2.80 -1.40
N THR A 34 1.18 2.88 -2.59
CA THR A 34 -0.16 2.37 -2.91
C THR A 34 -0.07 1.06 -3.68
N PHE A 35 -0.85 0.06 -3.26
CA PHE A 35 -0.85 -1.28 -3.83
C PHE A 35 -2.11 -1.54 -4.68
N ALA A 36 -2.22 -2.75 -5.24
CA ALA A 36 -3.38 -3.16 -6.03
C ALA A 36 -4.69 -3.08 -5.22
N ILE A 37 -5.83 -2.99 -5.92
CA ILE A 37 -7.15 -3.00 -5.27
C ILE A 37 -7.42 -4.40 -4.67
N GLY A 38 -7.89 -4.44 -3.42
CA GLY A 38 -8.37 -5.64 -2.75
C GLY A 38 -7.29 -6.56 -2.17
N GLU A 39 -7.58 -7.85 -2.08
CA GLU A 39 -6.78 -8.84 -1.35
C GLU A 39 -5.36 -8.98 -1.89
N ALA A 40 -5.17 -8.89 -3.20
CA ALA A 40 -3.84 -8.91 -3.81
C ALA A 40 -2.98 -7.74 -3.32
N GLY A 41 -3.57 -6.55 -3.16
CA GLY A 41 -2.89 -5.40 -2.59
C GLY A 41 -2.58 -5.58 -1.11
N ALA A 42 -3.49 -6.18 -0.35
CA ALA A 42 -3.28 -6.45 1.06
C ALA A 42 -2.09 -7.39 1.30
N ALA A 43 -2.02 -8.50 0.54
CA ALA A 43 -0.89 -9.42 0.60
C ALA A 43 0.43 -8.73 0.20
N ASN A 44 0.43 -7.98 -0.91
CA ASN A 44 1.62 -7.28 -1.37
C ASN A 44 2.08 -6.17 -0.41
N ALA A 45 1.17 -5.47 0.24
CA ALA A 45 1.50 -4.47 1.24
C ALA A 45 2.20 -5.11 2.46
N ALA A 46 1.72 -6.26 2.91
CA ALA A 46 2.37 -7.01 3.99
C ALA A 46 3.76 -7.51 3.58
N LEU A 47 3.90 -8.10 2.38
CA LEU A 47 5.19 -8.53 1.85
C LEU A 47 6.17 -7.36 1.71
N HIS A 48 5.70 -6.21 1.23
CA HIS A 48 6.53 -5.02 1.10
C HIS A 48 6.94 -4.44 2.47
N ALA A 49 6.07 -4.52 3.47
CA ALA A 49 6.42 -4.14 4.84
C ALA A 49 7.52 -5.03 5.40
N ILE A 50 7.42 -6.36 5.24
CA ILE A 50 8.47 -7.30 5.64
C ILE A 50 9.77 -7.04 4.87
N ALA A 51 9.70 -6.85 3.55
CA ALA A 51 10.87 -6.52 2.74
C ALA A 51 11.54 -5.20 3.19
N THR A 52 10.76 -4.22 3.64
CA THR A 52 11.30 -2.97 4.20
C THR A 52 12.04 -3.23 5.51
N LEU A 53 11.49 -4.05 6.41
CA LEU A 53 12.12 -4.39 7.69
C LEU A 53 13.38 -5.24 7.51
N ALA A 54 13.36 -6.17 6.56
CA ALA A 54 14.47 -7.05 6.21
C ALA A 54 15.74 -6.30 5.78
N THR A 55 15.63 -5.01 5.39
CA THR A 55 16.81 -4.18 5.08
C THR A 55 17.70 -3.89 6.29
N THR A 56 17.17 -4.08 7.51
CA THR A 56 17.88 -3.80 8.77
C THR A 56 17.79 -4.94 9.79
N ASP A 57 17.08 -6.02 9.46
CA ASP A 57 16.89 -7.19 10.30
C ASP A 57 17.11 -8.46 9.45
N ASP A 58 18.32 -9.04 9.58
CA ASP A 58 18.77 -10.21 8.82
C ASP A 58 17.89 -11.45 9.06
N ALA A 59 17.14 -11.52 10.16
CA ALA A 59 16.24 -12.65 10.42
C ALA A 59 15.00 -12.64 9.51
N LEU A 60 14.70 -11.51 8.88
CA LEU A 60 13.54 -11.31 7.99
C LEU A 60 13.90 -11.33 6.49
N ALA A 61 15.20 -11.38 6.15
CA ALA A 61 15.71 -11.41 4.78
C ALA A 61 15.63 -12.81 4.14
#